data_AF-A0A0C9UF75-F1
#
_entry.id   AF-A0A0C9UF75-F1
#
_cell.length_a   1.000
_cell.length_b   1.000
_cell.length_c   1.000
_cell.angle_alpha   90.00
_cell.angle_beta   90.00
_cell.angle_gamma   90.00
#
_symmetry.space_group_name_H-M   'P 1'
#
loop_
_entity.id
_entity.type
_entity.pdbx_description
1 polymer ?
#
loop_
_entity_poly.entity_id
_entity_poly.type
_entity_poly.pdbx_seq_one_letter_code
_entity_poly.pdbx_strand_id
1 'polypeptide(L)'
;MHIQEILSLLKDAPFSQAARNILARLNTQTVDTASILAAVHPMKDEYRALEIQYRTVENLLASIRQRSYQIHYSIIQSQALLAPIRRVPDDLLLEIFVAAKALGPATMMAIMGTCRRWRHIALSHQHFWKELVLTGTERVVFIHSQLYPCICIIQ
;
A
#
# COMPACT_ATOMS: atom_id res chain seq x y z
N MET A 1 47.83 6.11 -21.13
CA MET A 1 49.26 6.48 -21.06
C MET A 1 50.07 5.18 -20.96
N HIS A 2 49.90 4.26 -21.91
CA HIS A 2 50.57 4.15 -23.22
C HIS A 2 51.86 3.31 -23.16
N ILE A 3 51.68 2.01 -22.91
CA ILE A 3 52.70 0.97 -23.18
C ILE A 3 53.19 1.09 -24.64
N GLN A 4 52.30 1.48 -25.56
CA GLN A 4 52.62 1.75 -26.97
C GLN A 4 53.59 2.92 -27.20
N GLU A 5 53.58 3.99 -26.37
CA GLU A 5 54.57 5.08 -26.46
C GLU A 5 55.94 4.67 -25.90
N ILE A 6 55.97 3.82 -24.87
CA ILE A 6 57.23 3.31 -24.32
C ILE A 6 57.86 2.33 -25.32
N LEU A 7 57.06 1.51 -26.00
CA LEU A 7 57.53 0.60 -27.04
C LEU A 7 58.02 1.32 -28.31
N SER A 8 57.46 2.48 -28.66
CA SER A 8 57.97 3.28 -29.79
C SER A 8 59.32 3.93 -29.46
N LEU A 9 59.49 4.46 -28.24
CA LEU A 9 60.76 5.04 -27.77
C LEU A 9 61.90 4.01 -27.64
N LEU A 10 61.57 2.75 -27.34
CA LEU A 10 62.55 1.66 -27.24
C LEU A 10 62.98 1.08 -28.59
N LYS A 11 62.32 1.45 -29.69
CA LYS A 11 62.59 0.90 -31.04
C LYS A 11 63.88 1.44 -31.67
N ASP A 12 64.30 2.64 -31.26
CA ASP A 12 65.45 3.37 -31.83
C ASP A 12 66.74 3.26 -31.02
N ALA A 13 66.71 2.59 -29.86
CA ALA A 13 67.89 2.44 -29.01
C ALA A 13 68.77 1.24 -29.46
N PRO A 14 70.11 1.33 -29.31
CA PRO A 14 71.06 0.31 -29.76
C PRO A 14 71.07 -0.88 -28.78
N PHE A 15 69.96 -1.59 -28.72
CA PHE A 15 69.82 -2.79 -27.90
C PHE A 15 70.46 -4.00 -28.59
N SER A 16 71.08 -4.87 -27.79
CA SER A 16 71.57 -6.19 -28.22
C SER A 16 70.45 -6.99 -28.90
N GLN A 17 70.78 -7.82 -29.90
CA GLN A 17 69.84 -8.67 -30.63
C GLN A 17 68.95 -9.53 -29.70
N ALA A 18 69.48 -9.91 -28.54
CA ALA A 18 68.73 -10.64 -27.51
C ALA A 18 67.57 -9.82 -26.93
N ALA A 19 67.77 -8.52 -26.66
CA ALA A 19 66.73 -7.63 -26.17
C ALA A 19 65.64 -7.36 -27.23
N ARG A 20 66.03 -7.27 -28.51
CA ARG A 20 65.06 -7.19 -29.63
C ARG A 20 64.17 -8.44 -29.70
N ASN A 21 64.75 -9.62 -29.54
CA ASN A 21 63.99 -10.88 -29.54
C ASN A 21 63.05 -11.00 -28.32
N ILE A 22 63.48 -10.52 -27.15
CA ILE A 22 62.63 -10.50 -25.95
C ILE A 22 61.45 -9.52 -26.13
N LEU A 23 61.69 -8.32 -26.65
CA LEU A 23 60.62 -7.35 -26.95
C LEU A 23 59.64 -7.87 -28.00
N ALA A 24 60.13 -8.52 -29.05
CA ALA A 24 59.28 -9.15 -30.07
C ALA A 24 58.42 -10.28 -29.48
N ARG A 25 58.99 -11.10 -28.59
CA ARG A 25 58.24 -12.17 -27.90
C ARG A 25 57.20 -11.61 -26.95
N LEU A 26 57.52 -10.57 -26.18
CA LEU A 26 56.57 -9.88 -25.32
C LEU A 26 55.42 -9.26 -26.13
N ASN A 27 55.70 -8.71 -27.31
CA ASN A 27 54.69 -8.16 -28.22
C ASN A 27 53.82 -9.26 -28.90
N THR A 28 54.33 -10.48 -29.07
CA THR A 28 53.51 -11.63 -29.52
C THR A 28 52.72 -12.29 -28.38
N GLN A 29 53.11 -12.02 -27.13
CA GLN A 29 52.51 -12.60 -25.93
C GLN A 29 51.59 -11.61 -25.19
N THR A 30 51.42 -10.40 -25.71
CA THR A 30 50.23 -9.59 -25.43
C THR A 30 49.04 -10.33 -26.00
N VAL A 31 48.51 -11.29 -25.22
CA VAL A 31 47.16 -11.83 -25.33
C VAL A 31 46.27 -10.71 -25.83
N ASP A 32 45.55 -10.91 -26.94
CA ASP A 32 44.73 -9.91 -27.61
C ASP A 32 43.84 -9.17 -26.59
N THR A 33 44.40 -8.10 -26.02
CA THR A 33 43.74 -7.34 -24.97
C THR A 33 42.49 -6.69 -25.55
N ALA A 34 42.50 -6.43 -26.86
CA ALA A 34 41.35 -5.99 -27.63
C ALA A 34 40.23 -7.03 -27.64
N SER A 35 40.53 -8.33 -27.79
CA SER A 35 39.54 -9.41 -27.79
C SER A 35 38.92 -9.60 -26.39
N ILE A 36 39.75 -9.54 -25.34
CA ILE A 36 39.27 -9.61 -23.95
C ILE A 36 38.42 -8.37 -23.61
N LEU A 37 38.87 -7.17 -23.97
CA LEU A 37 38.10 -5.95 -23.74
C LEU A 37 36.77 -5.97 -24.51
N ALA A 38 36.76 -6.44 -25.76
CA ALA A 38 35.55 -6.59 -26.55
C ALA A 38 34.53 -7.56 -25.93
N ALA A 39 34.97 -8.59 -25.19
CA ALA A 39 34.09 -9.49 -24.45
C ALA A 39 33.63 -8.92 -23.09
N VAL A 40 34.48 -8.14 -22.42
CA VAL A 40 34.16 -7.55 -21.10
C VAL A 40 33.20 -6.36 -21.21
N HIS A 41 33.27 -5.58 -22.28
CA HIS A 41 32.35 -4.45 -22.50
C HIS A 41 30.86 -4.82 -22.49
N PRO A 42 30.37 -5.80 -23.28
CA PRO A 42 28.95 -6.16 -23.28
C PRO A 42 28.49 -6.72 -21.92
N MET A 43 29.33 -7.50 -21.23
CA MET A 43 29.01 -8.01 -19.88
C MET A 43 28.87 -6.86 -18.86
N LYS A 44 29.70 -5.82 -18.97
CA LYS A 44 29.61 -4.64 -18.12
C LYS A 44 28.34 -3.83 -18.40
N ASP A 45 27.90 -3.78 -19.65
CA ASP A 45 26.68 -3.09 -20.03
C ASP A 45 25.42 -3.85 -19.60
N GLU A 46 25.42 -5.18 -19.69
CA GLU A 46 24.35 -6.03 -19.15
C GLU A 46 24.24 -5.89 -17.62
N TYR A 47 25.37 -5.91 -16.90
CA TYR A 47 25.39 -5.68 -15.47
C TYR A 47 24.83 -4.30 -15.08
N ARG A 48 25.17 -3.25 -15.83
CA ARG A 48 24.61 -1.90 -15.62
C ARG A 48 23.10 -1.88 -15.85
N ALA A 49 22.61 -2.56 -16.89
CA ALA A 49 21.19 -2.64 -17.16
C ALA A 49 20.44 -3.34 -16.01
N LEU A 50 21.01 -4.44 -15.49
CA LEU A 50 20.43 -5.16 -14.36
C LEU A 50 20.43 -4.33 -13.06
N GLU A 51 21.52 -3.60 -12.80
CA GLU A 51 21.63 -2.68 -11.66
C GLU A 51 20.55 -1.58 -11.70
N ILE A 52 20.24 -1.04 -12.88
CA ILE A 52 19.15 -0.07 -13.05
C ILE A 52 17.80 -0.69 -12.72
N GLN A 53 17.55 -1.93 -13.17
CA GLN A 53 16.30 -2.63 -12.86
C GLN A 53 16.18 -2.90 -11.36
N TYR A 54 17.25 -3.36 -10.71
CA TYR A 54 17.29 -3.60 -9.28
C TYR A 54 16.90 -2.34 -8.48
N ARG A 55 17.51 -1.20 -8.80
CA ARG A 55 17.17 0.09 -8.16
C ARG A 55 15.72 0.50 -8.40
N THR A 56 15.20 0.23 -9.59
CA THR A 56 13.80 0.54 -9.91
C THR A 56 12.86 -0.26 -9.01
N VAL A 57 13.12 -1.56 -8.83
CA VAL A 57 12.33 -2.42 -7.94
C VAL A 57 12.45 -1.97 -6.48
N GLU A 58 13.65 -1.61 -6.00
CA GLU A 58 13.83 -1.09 -4.65
C GLU A 58 13.02 0.20 -4.41
N ASN A 59 13.04 1.13 -5.37
CA ASN A 59 12.27 2.36 -5.29
C ASN A 59 10.76 2.08 -5.24
N LEU A 60 10.29 1.13 -6.06
CA LEU A 60 8.88 0.70 -6.03
C LEU A 60 8.52 0.10 -4.66
N LEU A 61 9.38 -0.76 -4.11
CA LEU A 61 9.17 -1.38 -2.81
C LEU A 61 9.13 -0.33 -1.69
N ALA A 62 10.03 0.65 -1.71
CA ALA A 62 10.02 1.78 -0.79
C ALA A 62 8.71 2.59 -0.89
N SER A 63 8.23 2.86 -2.10
CA SER A 63 6.97 3.59 -2.31
C SER A 63 5.75 2.83 -1.78
N ILE A 64 5.69 1.51 -1.97
CA ILE A 64 4.61 0.66 -1.45
C ILE A 64 4.62 0.64 0.07
N ARG A 65 5.80 0.50 0.69
CA ARG A 65 5.94 0.55 2.15
C ARG A 65 5.49 1.88 2.73
N GLN A 66 5.89 2.99 2.10
CA GLN A 66 5.46 4.33 2.51
C GLN A 66 3.94 4.48 2.43
N ARG A 67 3.32 4.00 1.34
CA ARG A 67 1.86 4.06 1.18
C ARG A 67 1.13 3.18 2.19
N SER A 68 1.66 2.00 2.50
CA SER A 68 1.13 1.13 3.55
C SER A 68 1.13 1.81 4.91
N TYR A 69 2.23 2.48 5.27
CA TYR A 69 2.34 3.24 6.51
C TYR A 69 1.31 4.38 6.58
N GLN A 70 1.15 5.15 5.50
CA GLN A 70 0.16 6.24 5.43
C GLN A 70 -1.28 5.74 5.62
N ILE A 71 -1.64 4.64 4.96
CA ILE A 71 -2.96 4.03 5.12
C ILE A 71 -3.16 3.54 6.56
N HIS A 72 -2.17 2.84 7.12
CA HIS A 72 -2.25 2.34 8.49
C HIS A 72 -2.43 3.47 9.50
N TYR A 73 -1.67 4.55 9.35
CA TYR A 73 -1.79 5.74 10.18
C TYR A 73 -3.18 6.38 10.07
N SER A 74 -3.73 6.52 8.85
CA SER A 74 -5.08 7.05 8.63
C SER A 74 -6.16 6.17 9.29
N ILE A 75 -6.01 4.85 9.25
CA ILE A 75 -6.91 3.91 9.94
C ILE A 75 -6.88 4.18 11.46
N ILE A 76 -5.70 4.29 12.07
CA ILE A 76 -5.56 4.55 13.51
C ILE A 76 -6.21 5.89 13.88
N GLN A 77 -5.95 6.95 13.11
CA GLN A 77 -6.58 8.26 13.35
C GLN A 77 -8.11 8.19 13.25
N SER A 78 -8.63 7.51 12.24
CA SER A 78 -10.07 7.32 12.05
C SER A 78 -10.69 6.51 13.19
N GLN A 79 -10.00 5.47 13.68
CA GLN A 79 -10.42 4.69 14.84
C GLN A 79 -10.45 5.52 16.12
N ALA A 80 -9.49 6.42 16.30
CA ALA A 80 -9.48 7.37 17.42
C ALA A 80 -10.69 8.31 17.38
N LEU A 81 -11.14 8.73 16.18
CA LEU A 81 -12.37 9.52 16.01
C LEU A 81 -13.66 8.72 16.24
N LEU A 82 -13.64 7.40 16.02
CA LEU A 82 -14.77 6.52 16.33
C LEU A 82 -14.85 6.14 17.81
N ALA A 83 -13.76 6.28 18.57
CA ALA A 83 -13.74 5.96 20.00
C ALA A 83 -14.74 6.80 20.83
N PRO A 84 -14.93 8.11 20.58
CA PRO A 84 -15.99 8.92 21.19
C PRO A 84 -17.39 8.34 20.96
N ILE A 85 -17.76 8.00 19.72
CA ILE A 85 -19.11 7.49 19.38
C ILE A 85 -19.42 6.18 20.13
N ARG A 86 -18.42 5.33 20.32
CA ARG A 86 -18.57 4.09 21.11
C ARG A 86 -18.71 4.33 22.61
N ARG A 87 -18.23 5.47 23.11
CA ARG A 87 -18.24 5.86 24.53
C ARG A 87 -19.40 6.79 24.89
N VAL A 88 -20.15 7.31 23.92
CA VAL A 88 -21.39 8.06 24.20
C VAL A 88 -22.32 7.17 25.02
N PRO A 89 -22.84 7.58 26.19
CA PRO A 89 -23.83 6.83 26.97
C PRO A 89 -25.09 6.50 26.18
N ASP A 90 -25.82 5.47 26.59
CA ASP A 90 -27.08 5.08 25.92
C ASP A 90 -28.10 6.23 25.94
N ASP A 91 -28.17 7.01 27.03
CA ASP A 91 -29.10 8.15 27.17
C ASP A 91 -28.88 9.24 26.12
N LEU A 92 -27.62 9.60 25.85
CA LEU A 92 -27.30 10.58 24.82
C LEU A 92 -27.55 10.04 23.40
N LEU A 93 -27.35 8.73 23.18
CA LEU A 93 -27.71 8.11 21.91
C LEU A 93 -29.23 8.14 21.69
N LEU A 94 -30.02 7.98 22.75
CA LEU A 94 -31.47 8.07 22.67
C LEU A 94 -31.95 9.48 22.29
N GLU A 95 -31.36 10.52 22.88
CA GLU A 95 -31.68 11.90 22.49
C GLU A 95 -31.40 12.15 21.01
N ILE A 96 -30.27 11.64 20.50
CA ILE A 96 -29.93 11.72 19.07
C ILE A 96 -30.98 10.97 18.24
N PHE A 97 -31.42 9.79 18.68
CA PHE A 97 -32.41 9.00 17.95
C PHE A 97 -33.78 9.68 17.93
N VAL A 98 -34.19 10.33 19.03
CA VAL A 98 -35.42 11.15 19.08
C VAL A 98 -35.34 12.29 18.07
N ALA A 99 -34.24 13.03 18.04
CA ALA A 99 -34.04 14.11 17.08
C ALA A 99 -34.04 13.58 15.64
N ALA A 100 -33.39 12.44 15.39
CA ALA A 100 -33.31 11.84 14.06
C ALA A 100 -34.63 11.22 13.59
N LYS A 101 -35.50 10.76 14.51
CA LYS A 101 -36.84 10.26 14.18
C LYS A 101 -37.65 11.32 13.43
N ALA A 102 -37.48 12.60 13.78
CA ALA A 102 -38.16 13.71 13.11
C ALA A 102 -37.79 13.85 11.62
N LEU A 103 -36.64 13.29 11.19
CA LEU A 103 -36.21 13.27 9.79
C LEU A 103 -36.88 12.15 8.97
N GLY A 104 -37.63 11.26 9.62
CA GLY A 104 -38.42 10.21 8.96
C GLY A 104 -37.89 8.79 9.15
N PRO A 105 -38.67 7.78 8.69
CA PRO A 105 -38.41 6.36 8.96
C PRO A 105 -37.12 5.84 8.31
N ALA A 106 -36.73 6.37 7.15
CA ALA A 106 -35.48 6.00 6.47
C ALA A 106 -34.25 6.30 7.34
N THR A 107 -34.29 7.40 8.09
CA THR A 107 -33.22 7.80 9.02
C THR A 107 -33.10 6.82 10.18
N MET A 108 -34.23 6.36 10.75
CA MET A 108 -34.22 5.34 11.80
C MET A 108 -33.68 4.00 11.32
N MET A 109 -34.01 3.60 10.08
CA MET A 109 -33.43 2.40 9.47
C MET A 109 -31.91 2.55 9.26
N ALA A 110 -31.45 3.73 8.83
CA ALA A 110 -30.02 4.02 8.70
C ALA A 110 -29.29 3.97 10.05
N ILE A 111 -29.89 4.54 11.11
CA ILE A 111 -29.38 4.49 12.49
C ILE A 111 -29.21 3.05 12.96
N MET A 112 -30.20 2.19 12.74
CA MET A 112 -30.09 0.75 13.05
C MET A 112 -29.05 0.03 12.19
N GLY A 113 -28.71 0.57 11.03
CA GLY A 113 -27.67 0.05 10.13
C GLY A 113 -26.25 0.31 10.62
N THR A 114 -26.03 1.30 11.50
CA THR A 114 -24.69 1.76 11.90
C THR A 114 -23.86 0.70 12.65
N CYS A 115 -24.37 0.19 13.78
CA CYS A 115 -23.69 -0.84 14.58
C CYS A 115 -24.67 -1.63 15.47
N ARG A 116 -24.21 -2.77 16.01
CA ARG A 116 -25.02 -3.64 16.89
C ARG A 116 -25.58 -2.91 18.12
N ARG A 117 -24.79 -2.02 18.74
CA ARG A 117 -25.20 -1.25 19.91
C ARG A 117 -26.33 -0.27 19.59
N TRP A 118 -26.18 0.51 18.52
CA TRP A 118 -27.20 1.47 18.09
C TRP A 118 -28.51 0.77 17.70
N ARG A 119 -28.42 -0.38 17.03
CA ARG A 119 -29.57 -1.22 16.74
C ARG A 119 -30.27 -1.71 18.01
N HIS A 120 -29.51 -2.20 19.00
CA HIS A 120 -30.07 -2.67 20.27
C HIS A 120 -30.79 -1.55 21.03
N ILE A 121 -30.18 -0.37 21.13
CA ILE A 121 -30.78 0.81 21.77
C ILE A 121 -32.04 1.25 21.03
N ALA A 122 -31.99 1.35 19.69
CA ALA A 122 -33.15 1.74 18.90
C ALA A 122 -34.31 0.73 19.03
N LEU A 123 -34.03 -0.58 18.96
CA LEU A 123 -35.06 -1.63 19.08
C LEU A 123 -35.63 -1.77 20.50
N SER A 124 -34.82 -1.54 21.53
CA SER A 124 -35.28 -1.60 22.93
C SER A 124 -36.25 -0.46 23.29
N HIS A 125 -36.24 0.63 22.52
CA HIS A 125 -37.09 1.79 22.78
C HIS A 125 -38.34 1.79 21.90
N GLN A 126 -39.44 1.28 22.46
CA GLN A 126 -40.74 1.16 21.78
C GLN A 126 -41.24 2.46 21.15
N HIS A 127 -40.91 3.63 21.74
CA HIS A 127 -41.33 4.94 21.23
C HIS A 127 -40.88 5.26 19.80
N PHE A 128 -39.82 4.61 19.32
CA PHE A 128 -39.35 4.78 17.95
C PHE A 128 -40.18 4.01 16.92
N TRP A 129 -40.90 2.95 17.33
CA TRP A 129 -41.56 2.00 16.44
C TRP A 129 -43.09 2.04 16.47
N LYS A 130 -43.68 2.94 17.28
CA LYS A 130 -45.15 3.07 17.35
C LYS A 130 -45.79 3.52 16.04
N GLU A 131 -45.02 4.15 15.14
CA GLU A 131 -45.49 4.78 13.90
C GLU A 131 -44.80 4.17 12.67
N LEU A 132 -44.70 2.84 12.62
CA LEU A 132 -44.23 2.16 11.42
C LEU A 132 -45.31 2.24 10.33
N VAL A 133 -45.08 3.10 9.33
CA VAL A 133 -45.90 3.15 8.13
C VAL A 133 -45.36 2.12 7.15
N LEU A 134 -46.08 1.01 7.00
CA LEU A 134 -45.81 0.03 5.94
C LEU A 134 -46.27 0.63 4.61
N THR A 135 -45.35 1.14 3.81
CA THR A 135 -45.62 1.48 2.41
C THR A 135 -45.63 0.21 1.56
N GLY A 136 -46.65 -0.62 1.75
CA GLY A 136 -47.06 -1.60 0.76
C GLY A 136 -48.03 -0.92 -0.21
N THR A 137 -47.86 -1.15 -1.51
CA THR A 137 -48.86 -0.78 -2.51
C THR A 137 -50.21 -1.34 -2.07
N GLU A 138 -51.12 -0.43 -1.69
CA GLU A 138 -52.51 -0.67 -1.29
C GLU A 138 -52.76 -1.33 0.08
N ARG A 139 -52.43 -0.63 1.18
CA ARG A 139 -53.24 -0.45 2.43
C ARG A 139 -52.31 -0.09 3.59
N VAL A 140 -52.52 1.10 4.17
CA VAL A 140 -51.81 1.52 5.40
C VAL A 140 -52.43 0.79 6.58
N VAL A 141 -51.72 -0.19 7.13
CA VAL A 141 -52.10 -0.87 8.38
C VAL A 141 -51.30 -0.22 9.51
N PHE A 142 -52.00 0.41 10.45
CA PHE A 142 -51.41 0.90 11.70
C PHE A 142 -51.22 -0.31 12.63
N ILE A 143 -49.96 -0.72 12.85
CA ILE A 143 -49.66 -1.76 13.83
C ILE A 143 -49.56 -1.10 15.21
N HIS A 144 -50.64 -1.18 15.99
CA HIS A 144 -50.63 -0.82 17.40
C HIS A 144 -49.86 -1.91 18.16
N SER A 145 -48.55 -1.73 18.32
CA SER A 145 -47.61 -2.72 18.85
C SER A 145 -47.77 -2.90 20.37
N GLN A 146 -48.64 -3.82 20.79
CA GLN A 146 -48.51 -4.54 22.05
C GLN A 146 -47.57 -5.73 21.84
N LEU A 147 -46.26 -5.49 21.85
CA LEU A 147 -45.24 -6.54 21.91
C LEU A 147 -44.29 -6.20 23.07
N TYR A 148 -44.55 -6.80 24.22
CA TYR A 148 -43.60 -7.04 25.31
C TYR A 148 -43.37 -8.55 25.40
N PRO A 149 -42.41 -9.01 26.22
CA PRO A 149 -40.98 -8.73 26.28
C PRO A 149 -40.22 -9.95 25.70
N CYS A 150 -38.89 -9.99 25.79
CA CYS A 150 -38.03 -11.12 25.38
C CYS A 150 -37.57 -11.10 23.91
N ILE A 151 -36.67 -10.17 23.57
CA ILE A 151 -35.57 -10.51 22.65
C ILE A 151 -34.36 -10.83 23.53
N CYS A 152 -34.42 -12.01 24.15
CA CYS A 152 -33.22 -12.77 24.48
C CYS A 152 -32.95 -13.72 23.31
N ILE A 153 -31.67 -14.02 23.07
CA ILE A 153 -31.14 -15.00 22.10
C ILE A 153 -31.12 -14.39 20.68
N ILE A 154 -29.96 -14.12 20.05
CA ILE A 154 -28.92 -15.08 19.64
C ILE A 154 -27.53 -14.41 19.73
N GLN A 155 -26.60 -15.08 20.43
CA GLN A 155 -25.14 -14.89 20.37
C GLN A 155 -24.58 -15.34 19.02
#